data_AF-A0A432QV05-F1
#
_entry.id   AF-A0A432QV05-F1
#
_cell.length_a   1.000
_cell.length_b   1.000
_cell.length_c   1.000
_cell.angle_alpha   90.00
_cell.angle_beta   90.00
_cell.angle_gamma   90.00
#
_symmetry.space_group_name_H-M   'P 1'
#
loop_
_entity.id
_entity.type
_entity.pdbx_description
1 polymer ?
#
loop_
_entity_poly.entity_id
_entity_poly.type
_entity_poly.pdbx_seq_one_letter_code
_entity_poly.pdbx_strand_id
1 'polypeptide(L)'
;MNRLFFVLIFIMIPLTSFPQELKVLIDAVSVRNFPDGEIVRTINGGATETLFNKYSFWGKISKGWINLDYTDYSLPDYTTTGQAELKVAVVTSPCKAETDHGFISLEENSAILLGKEEGDKVFGWYKGTPVAVKG
;
A
#
# COMPACT_ATOMS: atom_id res chain seq x y z
N MET A 1 -6.97 43.45 -44.01
CA MET A 1 -7.59 43.47 -42.67
C MET A 1 -8.40 42.19 -42.49
N ASN A 2 -7.74 41.04 -42.31
CA ASN A 2 -8.42 39.77 -41.99
C ASN A 2 -7.86 39.29 -40.66
N ARG A 3 -8.63 39.55 -39.59
CA ARG A 3 -8.27 39.21 -38.22
C ARG A 3 -8.33 37.69 -38.05
N LEU A 4 -7.15 37.15 -37.79
CA LEU A 4 -6.88 35.79 -37.31
C LEU A 4 -7.76 35.53 -36.06
N PHE A 5 -8.85 34.76 -36.22
CA PHE A 5 -9.69 34.32 -35.12
C PHE A 5 -9.04 33.08 -34.49
N PHE A 6 -8.01 33.28 -33.67
CA PHE A 6 -7.59 32.29 -32.68
C PHE A 6 -8.50 32.47 -31.47
N VAL A 7 -9.57 31.67 -31.39
CA VAL A 7 -10.33 31.53 -30.15
C VAL A 7 -10.33 30.06 -29.76
N LEU A 8 -9.57 29.81 -28.70
CA LEU A 8 -9.52 28.60 -27.88
C LEU A 8 -10.81 27.77 -27.96
N ILE A 9 -10.74 26.63 -28.65
CA ILE A 9 -11.52 25.47 -28.24
C ILE A 9 -10.79 24.94 -27.01
N PHE A 10 -11.23 25.42 -25.84
CA PHE A 10 -10.87 24.82 -24.58
C PHE A 10 -11.38 23.39 -24.65
N ILE A 11 -10.42 22.48 -24.78
CA ILE A 11 -10.59 21.05 -24.85
C ILE A 11 -11.32 20.61 -23.58
N MET A 12 -12.65 20.55 -23.64
CA MET A 12 -13.48 19.78 -22.73
C MET A 12 -13.27 18.30 -23.08
N ILE A 13 -12.04 17.80 -22.90
CA ILE A 13 -11.88 16.37 -22.66
C ILE A 13 -12.48 16.19 -21.27
N PRO A 14 -13.59 15.46 -21.10
CA PRO A 14 -13.94 15.00 -19.78
C PRO A 14 -12.74 14.15 -19.32
N LEU A 15 -12.03 14.59 -18.28
CA LEU A 15 -11.22 13.67 -17.50
C LEU A 15 -12.21 12.69 -16.88
N THR A 16 -12.59 11.66 -17.62
CA THR A 16 -13.28 10.52 -17.07
C THR A 16 -12.24 9.83 -16.20
N SER A 17 -12.21 10.20 -14.92
CA SER A 17 -11.61 9.34 -13.91
C SER A 17 -12.41 8.05 -13.95
N PHE A 18 -11.89 7.04 -14.64
CA PHE A 18 -12.53 5.72 -14.62
C PHE A 18 -12.66 5.29 -13.15
N PRO A 19 -13.87 4.90 -12.69
CA PRO A 19 -14.03 4.40 -11.33
C PRO A 19 -13.09 3.21 -11.15
N GLN A 20 -12.15 3.36 -10.21
CA GLN A 20 -11.21 2.29 -9.88
C GLN A 20 -11.91 1.30 -8.97
N GLU A 21 -11.81 0.02 -9.28
CA GLU A 21 -12.28 -1.02 -8.38
C GLU A 21 -11.18 -1.37 -7.37
N LEU A 22 -11.59 -1.62 -6.14
CA LEU A 22 -10.77 -2.26 -5.12
C LEU A 22 -11.45 -3.55 -4.67
N LYS A 23 -10.67 -4.56 -4.30
CA LYS A 23 -11.13 -5.84 -3.76
C LYS A 23 -10.52 -6.09 -2.38
N VAL A 24 -11.32 -6.48 -1.40
CA VAL A 24 -10.82 -6.80 -0.05
C VAL A 24 -10.08 -8.14 -0.05
N LEU A 25 -8.85 -8.17 0.47
CA LEU A 25 -7.95 -9.33 0.44
C LEU A 25 -7.97 -10.17 1.74
N ILE A 26 -8.42 -9.60 2.84
CA ILE A 26 -8.51 -10.25 4.16
C ILE A 26 -9.96 -10.61 4.50
N ASP A 27 -10.18 -11.46 5.51
CA ASP A 27 -11.51 -11.93 5.93
C ASP A 27 -12.54 -10.81 6.14
N ALA A 28 -12.10 -9.69 6.72
CA ALA A 28 -12.92 -8.50 6.88
C ALA A 28 -12.07 -7.24 7.12
N VAL A 29 -12.55 -6.09 6.63
CA VAL A 29 -11.90 -4.78 6.80
C VAL A 29 -12.88 -3.74 7.31
N SER A 30 -12.40 -2.88 8.22
CA SER A 30 -13.20 -1.78 8.76
C SER A 30 -13.27 -0.61 7.78
N VAL A 31 -14.45 -0.02 7.68
CA VAL A 31 -14.69 1.26 7.01
C VAL A 31 -14.91 2.31 8.08
N ARG A 32 -14.23 3.45 7.95
CA ARG A 32 -14.26 4.53 8.93
C ARG A 32 -14.88 5.80 8.35
N ASN A 33 -15.43 6.66 9.21
CA ASN A 33 -15.99 7.95 8.79
C ASN A 33 -14.93 8.89 8.17
N PHE A 34 -13.71 8.86 8.70
CA PHE A 34 -12.49 9.49 8.18
C PHE A 34 -11.26 8.61 8.51
N PRO A 35 -10.08 8.85 7.91
CA PRO A 35 -8.83 8.16 8.27
C PRO A 35 -8.61 8.10 9.78
N ASP A 36 -8.36 6.91 10.33
CA ASP A 36 -8.18 6.66 11.78
C ASP A 36 -9.40 7.01 12.68
N GLY A 37 -10.54 7.38 12.09
CA GLY A 37 -11.77 7.74 12.81
C GLY A 37 -12.59 6.54 13.29
N GLU A 38 -13.87 6.76 13.60
CA GLU A 38 -14.77 5.71 14.09
C GLU A 38 -15.14 4.72 12.98
N ILE A 39 -15.29 3.43 13.36
CA ILE A 39 -15.77 2.39 12.45
C ILE A 39 -17.26 2.60 12.20
N VAL A 40 -17.63 2.73 10.93
CA VAL A 40 -19.03 2.92 10.50
C VAL A 40 -19.62 1.66 9.86
N ARG A 41 -18.79 0.78 9.31
CA ARG A 41 -19.19 -0.56 8.83
C ARG A 41 -17.99 -1.48 8.67
N THR A 42 -18.28 -2.74 8.40
CA THR A 42 -17.29 -3.75 8.01
C THR A 42 -17.61 -4.28 6.61
N ILE A 43 -16.58 -4.61 5.84
CA ILE A 43 -16.70 -5.24 4.52
C ILE A 43 -15.97 -6.58 4.58
N ASN A 44 -16.62 -7.64 4.10
CA ASN A 44 -16.05 -8.98 4.09
C ASN A 44 -15.02 -9.15 2.95
N GLY A 45 -14.11 -10.11 3.14
CA GLY A 45 -13.13 -10.52 2.15
C GLY A 45 -13.75 -10.93 0.82
N GLY A 46 -13.04 -10.62 -0.25
CA GLY A 46 -13.47 -10.87 -1.62
C GLY A 46 -14.49 -9.87 -2.19
N ALA A 47 -15.11 -9.02 -1.35
CA ALA A 47 -16.01 -7.98 -1.83
C ALA A 47 -15.26 -6.89 -2.60
N THR A 48 -15.93 -6.31 -3.59
CA THR A 48 -15.42 -5.18 -4.38
C THR A 48 -16.14 -3.88 -4.04
N GLU A 49 -15.41 -2.77 -4.07
CA GLU A 49 -15.93 -1.42 -3.89
C GLU A 49 -15.33 -0.47 -4.93
N THR A 50 -15.98 0.66 -5.16
CA THR A 50 -15.42 1.72 -6.00
C THR A 50 -14.55 2.67 -5.18
N LEU A 51 -13.30 2.83 -5.61
CA LEU A 51 -12.35 3.80 -5.10
C LEU A 51 -12.56 5.16 -5.77
N PHE A 52 -12.96 6.15 -5.00
CA PHE A 52 -13.21 7.52 -5.47
C PHE A 52 -12.02 8.45 -5.26
N ASN A 53 -11.23 8.25 -4.20
CA ASN A 53 -10.07 9.09 -3.87
C ASN A 53 -9.13 8.35 -2.91
N LYS A 54 -7.95 8.92 -2.63
CA LYS A 54 -6.96 8.38 -1.70
C LYS A 54 -6.35 9.46 -0.82
N TYR A 55 -5.95 9.08 0.39
CA TYR A 55 -5.16 9.89 1.31
C TYR A 55 -4.26 8.97 2.13
N SER A 56 -2.94 9.04 1.92
CA SER A 56 -2.00 8.06 2.49
C SER A 56 -2.44 6.62 2.12
N PHE A 57 -2.44 5.71 3.08
CA PHE A 57 -2.93 4.32 2.97
C PHE A 57 -4.46 4.21 2.99
N TRP A 58 -5.21 5.32 2.94
CA TRP A 58 -6.68 5.30 2.98
C TRP A 58 -7.32 5.53 1.62
N GLY A 59 -8.27 4.68 1.26
CA GLY A 59 -9.12 4.79 0.08
C GLY A 59 -10.50 5.32 0.44
N LYS A 60 -10.98 6.34 -0.28
CA LYS A 60 -12.34 6.85 -0.14
C LYS A 60 -13.30 5.99 -0.97
N ILE A 61 -14.25 5.36 -0.29
CA ILE A 61 -15.36 4.63 -0.89
C ILE A 61 -16.69 5.34 -0.60
N SER A 62 -17.77 4.86 -1.20
CA SER A 62 -19.11 5.48 -1.11
C SER A 62 -19.55 5.74 0.35
N LYS A 63 -19.26 4.79 1.25
CA LYS A 63 -19.69 4.83 2.66
C LYS A 63 -18.56 5.02 3.67
N GLY A 64 -17.43 5.64 3.29
CA GLY A 64 -16.37 5.96 4.25
C GLY A 64 -14.96 5.81 3.68
N TRP A 65 -14.01 5.45 4.55
CA TRP A 65 -12.61 5.24 4.24
C TRP A 65 -12.17 3.84 4.62
N ILE A 66 -11.47 3.16 3.72
CA ILE A 66 -10.94 1.80 3.88
C ILE A 66 -9.41 1.85 3.82
N ASN A 67 -8.71 1.02 4.60
CA ASN A 67 -7.25 0.91 4.50
C ASN A 67 -6.88 0.08 3.26
N LEU A 68 -6.09 0.66 2.37
CA LEU A 68 -5.70 0.13 1.07
C LEU A 68 -4.67 -1.01 1.18
N ASP A 69 -3.95 -1.13 2.30
CA ASP A 69 -3.00 -2.23 2.55
C ASP A 69 -3.70 -3.60 2.57
N TYR A 70 -5.02 -3.61 2.81
CA TYR A 70 -5.85 -4.81 2.85
C TYR A 70 -6.68 -5.02 1.56
N THR A 71 -6.34 -4.31 0.49
CA THR A 71 -7.11 -4.31 -0.75
C THR A 71 -6.22 -4.47 -1.97
N ASP A 72 -6.72 -5.17 -2.98
CA ASP A 72 -6.16 -5.17 -4.32
C ASP A 72 -6.86 -4.10 -5.16
N TYR A 73 -6.10 -3.18 -5.75
CA TYR A 73 -6.62 -2.13 -6.62
C TYR A 73 -5.55 -1.75 -7.65
N SER A 74 -5.96 -1.51 -8.89
CA SER A 74 -5.04 -1.11 -9.96
C SER A 74 -4.96 0.40 -10.06
N LEU A 75 -3.73 0.92 -10.10
CA LEU A 75 -3.49 2.33 -10.36
C LEU A 75 -3.02 2.54 -11.80
N PRO A 76 -3.49 3.58 -12.49
CA PRO A 76 -3.07 3.88 -13.86
C PRO A 76 -1.61 4.35 -13.93
N ASP A 77 -1.02 4.76 -12.81
CA ASP A 77 0.29 5.43 -12.76
C ASP A 77 1.47 4.49 -12.52
N TYR A 78 1.25 3.18 -12.32
CA TYR A 78 2.32 2.20 -12.17
C TYR A 78 1.90 0.78 -12.52
N THR A 79 2.85 0.01 -13.02
CA THR A 79 2.68 -1.41 -13.34
C THR A 79 3.21 -2.25 -12.18
N THR A 80 2.37 -3.12 -11.62
CA THR A 80 2.82 -4.19 -10.74
C THR A 80 3.74 -5.12 -11.53
N THR A 81 5.04 -5.09 -11.24
CA THR A 81 6.05 -5.93 -11.94
C THR A 81 6.26 -7.30 -11.29
N GLY A 82 5.66 -7.54 -10.13
CA GLY A 82 5.74 -8.81 -9.40
C GLY A 82 5.01 -8.75 -8.07
N GLN A 83 4.94 -9.91 -7.40
CA GLN A 83 4.45 -10.05 -6.04
C GLN A 83 5.64 -10.36 -5.12
N ALA A 84 5.72 -9.68 -3.97
CA ALA A 84 6.67 -10.03 -2.92
C ALA A 84 5.95 -10.89 -1.87
N GLU A 85 6.37 -12.15 -1.72
CA GLU A 85 5.98 -12.94 -0.56
C GLU A 85 6.77 -12.45 0.64
N LEU A 86 6.08 -11.84 1.60
CA LEU A 86 6.67 -11.35 2.83
C LEU A 86 6.17 -12.19 4.01
N LYS A 87 7.08 -12.73 4.81
CA LYS A 87 6.79 -13.31 6.11
C LYS A 87 6.98 -12.22 7.18
N VAL A 88 6.02 -12.07 8.08
CA VAL A 88 6.23 -11.22 9.26
C VAL A 88 6.85 -12.07 10.36
N ALA A 89 8.01 -11.66 10.86
CA ALA A 89 8.67 -12.28 12.01
C ALA A 89 8.72 -11.31 13.19
N VAL A 90 8.72 -11.85 14.40
CA VAL A 90 8.94 -11.12 15.64
C VAL A 90 10.30 -11.53 16.19
N VAL A 91 11.12 -10.55 16.57
CA VAL A 91 12.41 -10.80 17.21
C VAL A 91 12.17 -11.36 18.61
N THR A 92 12.50 -12.62 18.84
CA THR A 92 12.31 -13.30 20.14
C THR A 92 13.49 -13.12 21.09
N SER A 93 14.63 -12.64 20.59
CA SER A 93 15.82 -12.36 21.39
C SER A 93 16.67 -11.29 20.68
N PRO A 94 17.24 -10.30 21.38
CA PRO A 94 18.03 -9.24 20.75
C PRO A 94 19.14 -9.79 19.87
N CYS A 95 19.23 -9.30 18.64
CA CYS A 95 20.20 -9.78 17.66
C CYS A 95 20.73 -8.65 16.77
N LYS A 96 21.75 -8.93 15.96
CA LYS A 96 22.30 -7.96 14.99
C LYS A 96 21.79 -8.27 13.59
N ALA A 97 21.43 -7.22 12.86
CA ALA A 97 21.20 -7.28 11.43
C ALA A 97 22.31 -6.56 10.66
N GLU A 98 22.67 -7.10 9.51
CA GLU A 98 23.59 -6.49 8.57
C GLU A 98 22.86 -5.49 7.66
N THR A 99 23.51 -4.37 7.38
CA THR A 99 23.06 -3.28 6.49
C THR A 99 24.23 -2.83 5.61
N ASP A 100 23.94 -2.02 4.59
CA ASP A 100 24.95 -1.37 3.74
C ASP A 100 25.83 -0.33 4.49
N HIS A 101 25.48 0.01 5.72
CA HIS A 101 26.21 0.92 6.59
C HIS A 101 26.80 0.24 7.85
N GLY A 102 26.87 -1.09 7.87
CA GLY A 102 27.38 -1.87 8.99
C GLY A 102 26.29 -2.65 9.72
N PHE A 103 26.32 -2.67 11.05
CA PHE A 103 25.39 -3.49 11.85
C PHE A 103 24.44 -2.65 12.68
N ILE A 104 23.18 -3.08 12.75
CA ILE A 104 22.16 -2.51 13.64
C ILE A 104 21.71 -3.53 14.71
N SER A 105 21.26 -3.04 15.86
CA SER A 105 20.62 -3.85 16.90
C SER A 105 19.12 -4.01 16.60
N LEU A 106 18.65 -5.24 16.66
CA LEU A 106 17.24 -5.60 16.60
C LEU A 106 16.77 -5.93 18.00
N GLU A 107 15.87 -5.12 18.53
CA GLU A 107 15.33 -5.28 19.89
C GLU A 107 14.27 -6.37 19.93
N GLU A 108 14.17 -7.05 21.08
CA GLU A 108 13.11 -8.03 21.34
C GLU A 108 11.71 -7.42 21.10
N ASN A 109 10.79 -8.23 20.58
CA ASN A 109 9.42 -7.84 20.19
C ASN A 109 9.33 -6.87 18.99
N SER A 110 10.44 -6.59 18.30
CA SER A 110 10.40 -5.87 17.02
C SER A 110 9.82 -6.74 15.92
N ALA A 111 8.94 -6.18 15.08
CA ALA A 111 8.47 -6.82 13.86
C ALA A 111 9.42 -6.57 12.69
N ILE A 112 9.68 -7.62 11.90
CA ILE A 112 10.52 -7.59 10.71
C ILE A 112 9.74 -8.22 9.55
N LEU A 113 9.79 -7.58 8.39
CA LEU A 113 9.29 -8.16 7.15
C LEU A 113 10.43 -8.94 6.51
N LEU A 114 10.34 -10.26 6.47
CA LEU A 114 11.28 -11.15 5.81
C LEU A 114 10.80 -11.40 4.38
N GLY A 115 11.67 -11.19 3.40
CA GLY A 115 11.49 -11.56 2.00
C GLY A 115 12.21 -12.86 1.68
N LYS A 116 13.19 -12.79 0.76
CA LYS A 116 13.87 -13.95 0.21
C LYS A 116 14.86 -14.57 1.21
N GLU A 117 14.91 -15.90 1.26
CA GLU A 117 15.95 -16.68 1.93
C GLU A 117 17.03 -17.09 0.90
N GLU A 118 18.30 -16.84 1.19
CA GLU A 118 19.42 -17.24 0.33
C GLU A 118 20.64 -17.61 1.18
N GLY A 119 21.07 -18.87 1.11
CA GLY A 119 22.11 -19.40 1.99
C GLY A 119 21.67 -19.47 3.45
N ASP A 120 22.49 -18.94 4.37
CA ASP A 120 22.18 -18.80 5.80
C ASP A 120 21.57 -17.43 6.16
N LYS A 121 21.08 -16.68 5.15
CA LYS A 121 20.54 -15.34 5.35
C LYS A 121 19.09 -15.24 4.90
N VAL A 122 18.32 -14.49 5.68
CA VAL A 122 16.97 -14.05 5.37
C VAL A 122 16.99 -12.54 5.17
N PHE A 123 16.67 -12.10 3.96
CA PHE A 123 16.63 -10.70 3.60
C PHE A 123 15.28 -10.10 3.99
N GLY A 124 15.23 -8.82 4.35
CA GLY A 124 14.01 -8.21 4.86
C GLY A 124 14.06 -6.69 4.96
N TRP A 125 13.05 -6.12 5.63
CA TRP A 125 12.90 -4.69 5.86
C TRP A 125 12.57 -4.41 7.33
N TYR A 126 13.28 -3.45 7.94
CA TYR A 126 13.06 -3.00 9.30
C TYR A 126 13.09 -1.46 9.36
N LYS A 127 11.97 -0.84 9.77
CA LYS A 127 11.83 0.62 9.94
C LYS A 127 12.34 1.46 8.74
N GLY A 128 12.10 0.97 7.52
CA GLY A 128 12.50 1.66 6.29
C GLY A 128 13.90 1.31 5.80
N THR A 129 14.62 0.42 6.48
CA THR A 129 15.98 -0.02 6.12
C THR A 129 15.97 -1.48 5.63
N PRO A 130 16.58 -1.78 4.46
CA PRO A 130 16.84 -3.16 4.05
C PRO A 130 17.79 -3.85 5.04
N VAL A 131 17.48 -5.08 5.43
CA VAL A 131 18.27 -5.86 6.39
C VAL A 131 18.50 -7.28 5.90
N ALA A 132 19.58 -7.90 6.35
CA ALA A 132 19.77 -9.36 6.27
C ALA A 132 20.01 -9.92 7.68
N VAL A 133 19.26 -10.96 8.03
CA VAL A 133 19.33 -11.65 9.32
C VAL A 133 19.81 -13.08 9.08
N LYS A 134 20.57 -13.65 10.02
CA LYS A 134 20.97 -15.06 9.94
C LYS A 134 19.75 -15.96 10.17
N GLY A 135 19.51 -16.88 9.25
CA GLY A 135 18.45 -17.90 9.32
C GLY A 135 18.76 -19.03 10.30
#